data_AF-A0A227I0M2-F1
#
_entry.id   AF-A0A227I0M2-F1
#
_cell.length_a   1.000
_cell.length_b   1.000
_cell.length_c   1.000
_cell.angle_alpha   90.00
_cell.angle_beta   90.00
_cell.angle_gamma   90.00
#
_symmetry.space_group_name_H-M   'P 1'
#
loop_
_entity.id
_entity.type
_entity.pdbx_description
1 polymer ?
#
loop_
_entity_poly.entity_id
_entity_poly.type
_entity_poly.pdbx_seq_one_letter_code
_entity_poly.pdbx_strand_id
1 'polypeptide(L)' 'TRIPFEGYAGVDGLALFETMLNDNSAGMDKPAAVLLETVQGEGGLNAASNEWLQRLSKICKANDILLIVDDIQAGCGR' A
#
# COMPACT_ATOMS: atom_id res chain seq x y z
N THR A 1 -0.21 -8.55 -7.42
CA THR A 1 -1.40 -7.73 -7.79
C THR A 1 -1.16 -6.28 -7.46
N ARG A 2 -1.77 -5.33 -8.17
CA ARG A 2 -1.71 -3.89 -7.86
C ARG A 2 -2.93 -3.49 -7.04
N ILE A 3 -2.71 -2.68 -6.02
CA ILE A 3 -3.76 -2.11 -5.17
C ILE A 3 -3.78 -0.60 -5.41
N PRO A 4 -4.96 0.05 -5.49
CA PRO A 4 -5.06 1.50 -5.60
C PRO A 4 -4.32 2.22 -4.47
N PHE A 5 -3.53 3.22 -4.83
CA PHE A 5 -2.89 4.13 -3.88
C PHE A 5 -3.95 5.03 -3.22
N GLU A 6 -3.58 5.71 -2.13
CA GLU A 6 -4.48 6.64 -1.44
C GLU A 6 -5.05 7.70 -2.41
N GLY A 7 -6.36 7.93 -2.33
CA GLY A 7 -7.06 8.95 -3.11
C GLY A 7 -7.34 8.57 -4.57
N TYR A 8 -6.90 7.40 -5.05
CA TYR A 8 -7.12 6.99 -6.42
C TYR A 8 -8.60 6.73 -6.71
N ALA A 9 -9.20 7.55 -7.58
CA ALA A 9 -10.59 7.42 -8.06
C ALA A 9 -11.66 7.28 -6.95
N GLY A 10 -11.39 7.80 -5.74
CA GLY A 10 -12.30 7.67 -4.59
C GLY A 10 -12.43 6.25 -4.02
N VAL A 11 -11.54 5.33 -4.42
CA VAL A 11 -11.54 3.93 -3.95
C VAL A 11 -10.66 3.79 -2.70
N ASP A 12 -11.16 3.12 -1.68
CA ASP A 12 -10.33 2.68 -0.55
C ASP A 12 -9.54 1.42 -0.94
N GLY A 13 -8.33 1.62 -1.43
CA GLY A 13 -7.43 0.53 -1.80
C GLY A 13 -7.07 -0.41 -0.64
N LEU A 14 -6.98 0.09 0.60
CA LEU A 14 -6.64 -0.75 1.75
C LEU A 14 -7.82 -1.65 2.16
N ALA A 15 -9.05 -1.15 2.07
CA ALA A 15 -10.23 -2.00 2.28
C ALA A 15 -10.33 -3.11 1.22
N LEU A 16 -10.03 -2.79 -0.04
CA LEU A 16 -9.93 -3.79 -1.09
C LEU A 16 -8.83 -4.81 -0.77
N PHE A 17 -7.64 -4.35 -0.38
CA PHE A 17 -6.53 -5.23 -0.04
C PHE A 17 -6.86 -6.17 1.12
N GLU A 18 -7.46 -5.66 2.20
CA GLU A 18 -7.93 -6.48 3.33
C GLU A 18 -8.98 -7.50 2.89
N THR A 19 -9.92 -7.12 2.03
CA THR A 19 -10.92 -8.05 1.50
C THR A 19 -10.25 -9.18 0.73
N MET A 20 -9.29 -8.86 -0.13
CA MET A 20 -8.58 -9.86 -0.92
C MET A 20 -7.69 -10.78 -0.08
N LEU A 21 -7.07 -10.26 0.99
CA LEU A 21 -6.28 -11.08 1.92
C LEU A 21 -7.12 -12.08 2.71
N ASN A 22 -8.38 -11.74 3.00
CA ASN A 22 -9.27 -12.56 3.81
C ASN A 22 -10.17 -13.50 2.99
N ASP A 23 -10.20 -13.33 1.66
CA ASP A 23 -10.99 -14.15 0.76
C ASP A 23 -10.11 -15.18 0.03
N ASN A 24 -10.19 -16.43 0.48
CA ASN A 24 -9.50 -17.57 -0.15
C ASN A 24 -9.96 -17.83 -1.61
N SER A 25 -11.07 -17.23 -2.04
CA SER A 25 -11.60 -17.33 -3.41
C SER A 25 -11.17 -16.16 -4.30
N ALA A 26 -10.48 -15.15 -3.75
CA ALA A 26 -10.03 -13.97 -4.51
C ALA A 26 -8.92 -14.30 -5.54
N GLY A 27 -8.42 -15.54 -5.54
CA GLY A 27 -7.35 -15.99 -6.44
C GLY A 27 -6.00 -15.32 -6.15
N MET A 28 -5.85 -14.73 -4.96
CA MET A 28 -4.60 -14.14 -4.48
C MET A 28 -4.07 -15.00 -3.33
N ASP A 29 -2.87 -15.55 -3.51
CA ASP A 29 -2.11 -16.10 -2.39
C ASP A 29 -1.65 -14.98 -1.47
N LYS A 30 -1.45 -15.28 -0.18
CA LYS A 30 -0.86 -14.35 0.78
C LYS A 30 0.47 -13.82 0.20
N PRO A 31 0.62 -12.51 -0.03
CA PRO A 31 1.82 -11.96 -0.62
C PRO A 31 2.98 -12.02 0.39
N ALA A 32 4.20 -12.21 -0.10
CA ALA A 32 5.39 -12.16 0.75
C ALA A 32 5.71 -10.73 1.22
N ALA A 33 5.43 -9.74 0.36
CA ALA A 33 5.72 -8.34 0.64
C ALA A 33 4.75 -7.39 -0.05
N VAL A 34 4.63 -6.18 0.49
CA VAL A 34 4.07 -4.99 -0.17
C VAL A 34 5.22 -4.03 -0.44
N LEU A 35 5.30 -3.53 -1.68
CA LEU A 35 6.22 -2.48 -2.09
C LEU A 35 5.41 -1.21 -2.37
N LEU A 36 5.81 -0.08 -1.81
CA LEU A 36 5.22 1.23 -2.13
C LEU A 36 6.25 2.35 -2.12
N GLU A 37 5.92 3.41 -2.85
CA GLU A 37 6.50 4.74 -2.68
C GLU A 37 5.61 5.54 -1.70
N THR A 38 6.18 6.23 -0.72
CA THR A 38 5.42 7.13 0.18
C THR A 38 4.95 8.39 -0.53
N VAL A 39 5.70 8.80 -1.56
CA VAL A 39 5.35 9.88 -2.47
C VAL A 39 5.51 9.37 -3.89
N GLN A 40 4.40 9.21 -4.61
CA GLN A 40 4.44 8.82 -6.01
C GLN A 40 4.79 10.03 -6.87
N GLY A 41 5.75 9.87 -7.79
CA GLY A 41 6.19 10.92 -8.71
C GLY A 41 5.56 10.85 -10.10
N GLU A 42 5.06 9.68 -10.53
CA GLU A 42 4.44 9.53 -11.84
C GLU A 42 3.04 10.17 -11.89
N GLY A 43 2.88 11.20 -12.71
CA GLY A 43 1.58 11.88 -12.91
C GLY A 43 1.27 13.02 -11.93
N GLY A 44 2.20 13.36 -11.04
CA GLY A 44 2.05 14.40 -10.00
C GLY A 44 2.74 13.98 -8.70
N LEU A 45 2.83 14.87 -7.70
CA LEU A 45 3.30 14.52 -6.36
C LEU A 45 2.10 14.06 -5.52
N ASN A 46 1.95 12.75 -5.35
CA ASN A 46 0.91 12.17 -4.50
C ASN A 46 1.55 11.58 -3.25
N ALA A 47 1.51 12.34 -2.15
CA ALA A 47 2.01 11.90 -0.85
C ALA A 47 0.92 11.13 -0.10
N ALA A 48 1.24 9.92 0.37
CA ALA A 48 0.37 9.20 1.29
C ALA A 48 0.32 9.92 2.65
N SER A 49 -0.87 9.95 3.24
CA SER A 49 -1.09 10.39 4.61
C SER A 49 -0.44 9.42 5.60
N ASN A 50 -0.05 9.97 6.76
CA ASN A 50 0.49 9.16 7.85
C ASN A 50 -0.54 8.12 8.32
N GLU A 51 -1.81 8.48 8.34
CA GLU A 51 -2.92 7.61 8.71
C GLU A 51 -3.02 6.41 7.78
N TRP A 52 -2.93 6.63 6.47
CA TRP A 52 -2.98 5.57 5.46
C TRP A 52 -1.75 4.66 5.55
N LEU A 53 -0.55 5.23 5.68
CA LEU A 53 0.69 4.47 5.85
C LEU A 53 0.67 3.61 7.12
N GLN A 54 0.19 4.17 8.23
CA GLN A 54 0.03 3.42 9.49
C GLN A 54 -0.98 2.29 9.36
N ARG A 55 -2.08 2.49 8.63
CA ARG A 55 -3.06 1.43 8.37
C ARG A 55 -2.45 0.32 7.51
N LEU A 56 -1.75 0.66 6.43
CA LEU A 56 -1.05 -0.32 5.58
C LEU A 56 -0.02 -1.12 6.39
N SER A 57 0.77 -0.45 7.23
CA SER A 57 1.75 -1.08 8.12
C SER A 57 1.09 -2.08 9.09
N LYS A 58 -0.04 -1.70 9.69
CA LYS A 58 -0.82 -2.59 10.56
C LYS A 58 -1.35 -3.82 9.82
N ILE A 59 -1.88 -3.63 8.61
CA ILE A 59 -2.38 -4.73 7.76
C ILE A 59 -1.24 -5.70 7.44
N CYS A 60 -0.09 -5.20 6.99
CA CYS A 60 1.07 -6.04 6.64
C CYS A 60 1.57 -6.81 7.87
N LYS A 61 1.70 -6.14 9.02
CA LYS A 61 2.14 -6.78 10.27
C LYS A 61 1.16 -7.85 10.76
N ALA A 62 -0.15 -7.58 10.72
CA ALA A 62 -1.17 -8.53 11.15
C ALA A 62 -1.20 -9.79 10.28
N ASN A 63 -0.81 -9.67 9.01
CA ASN A 63 -0.80 -10.75 8.06
C ASN A 63 0.59 -11.35 7.85
N ASP A 64 1.63 -10.94 8.59
CA ASP A 64 3.02 -11.39 8.40
C ASP A 64 3.48 -11.23 6.94
N ILE A 65 3.32 -10.01 6.43
CA ILE A 65 3.72 -9.54 5.10
C ILE A 65 4.81 -8.48 5.31
N LEU A 66 5.93 -8.59 4.58
CA LEU A 66 7.00 -7.58 4.65
C LEU A 66 6.55 -6.28 3.99
N LEU A 67 6.65 -5.15 4.70
CA LEU A 67 6.44 -3.83 4.11
C LEU A 67 7.79 -3.25 3.65
N ILE A 68 7.93 -3.02 2.35
CA ILE A 68 9.10 -2.39 1.73
C ILE A 68 8.69 -0.99 1.28
N VAL A 69 9.37 0.01 1.81
CA VAL A 69 9.21 1.41 1.38
C VAL A 69 10.32 1.72 0.39
N ASP A 70 9.94 2.05 -0.84
CA ASP A 70 10.81 2.60 -1.87
C ASP A 70 10.78 4.13 -1.77
N ASP A 71 11.82 4.68 -1.15
CA ASP A 71 11.99 6.12 -0.95
C ASP A 71 13.07 6.71 -1.88
N ILE A 72 13.25 6.12 -3.07
CA ILE A 72 14.22 6.64 -4.05
C ILE A 72 13.84 8.07 -4.49
N GLN A 73 12.54 8.39 -4.54
CA GLN A 73 12.04 9.68 -5.07
C GLN A 73 11.85 10.76 -3.98
N ALA A 74 11.47 10.42 -2.74
CA ALA A 74 11.25 11.40 -1.68
C ALA A 74 12.52 11.72 -0.86
N GLY A 75 13.55 10.87 -0.93
CA GLY A 75 14.99 11.13 -0.69
C GLY A 75 15.41 12.22 0.32
N CYS A 76 16.13 11.80 1.39
CA CYS A 76 16.98 12.67 2.25
C CYS A 76 16.38 14.03 2.72
N GLY A 77 15.09 14.08 3.02
CA GLY A 77 14.47 15.24 3.67
C GLY A 77 14.02 16.35 2.71
N ARG A 78 13.57 15.97 1.51
CA ARG A 78 12.89 16.88 0.57
C ARG A 78 11.53 17.34 1.06
#